data_AF-A0A1A6A8A6-F1
#
_entry.id   AF-A0A1A6A8A6-F1
#
_cell.length_a   1.000
_cell.length_b   1.000
_cell.length_c   1.000
_cell.angle_alpha   90.00
_cell.angle_beta   90.00
_cell.angle_gamma   90.00
#
_symmetry.space_group_name_H-M   'P 1'
#
loop_
_entity.id
_entity.type
_entity.pdbx_description
1 polymer ?
#
loop_
_entity_poly.entity_id
_entity_poly.type
_entity_poly.pdbx_seq_one_letter_code
_entity_poly.pdbx_strand_id
1 'polypeptide(L)'
;MQAGPSTSTSTASATSSLTPATNGSNGSGEVNIGLLQIPQKRFYRQRAHANVFVDHELDYPKSPAEMDWSFHYPKFFSHPDQAEPDASSASADEAQTQKQVEWADVGCGFGGLLMALAPMFPDTLMLGMEIRMSVTKYVTDRIAATRQYQSMLPPDSPQRQPGEYQNVSVIRANAMKHIGNFFEKGQLSKIFFLFPDPHFKNRKQKARIITPGLLAEYAYVLRPGGILYTVTDVKDLHEWMALHLNNHPLFIPIPNEELADDPILEAARTSTEEGKKVERNKGDKWVACFRRAENPED
;
A
#
# COMPACT_ATOMS: atom_id res chain seq x y z
N MET A 1 -23.03 31.51 46.27
CA MET A 1 -22.33 30.54 45.40
C MET A 1 -22.01 31.27 44.11
N GLN A 2 -20.77 31.76 43.97
CA GLN A 2 -20.31 32.49 42.79
C GLN A 2 -19.97 31.50 41.65
N ALA A 3 -20.48 31.81 40.46
CA ALA A 3 -20.15 31.11 39.22
C ALA A 3 -18.71 31.48 38.80
N GLY A 4 -17.88 30.47 38.56
CA GLY A 4 -16.54 30.63 37.96
C GLY A 4 -16.62 30.78 36.43
N PRO A 5 -15.62 31.41 35.79
CA PRO A 5 -15.66 31.69 34.36
C PRO A 5 -15.32 30.46 33.53
N SER A 6 -16.06 30.31 32.43
CA SER A 6 -15.83 29.32 31.37
C SER A 6 -14.59 29.68 30.55
N THR A 7 -13.56 28.86 30.59
CA THR A 7 -12.43 28.92 29.66
C THR A 7 -12.69 28.02 28.46
N SER A 8 -12.86 28.64 27.30
CA SER A 8 -12.86 28.00 25.99
C SER A 8 -11.43 27.62 25.60
N THR A 9 -11.15 26.33 25.44
CA THR A 9 -9.91 25.84 24.83
C THR A 9 -10.21 25.37 23.41
N SER A 10 -9.70 26.12 22.43
CA SER A 10 -9.62 25.67 21.04
C SER A 10 -8.61 24.53 20.94
N THR A 11 -9.03 23.38 20.43
CA THR A 11 -8.13 22.30 20.05
C THR A 11 -7.67 22.55 18.62
N ALA A 12 -6.47 23.09 18.47
CA ALA A 12 -5.75 23.08 17.20
C ALA A 12 -5.38 21.62 16.85
N SER A 13 -5.78 21.18 15.66
CA SER A 13 -5.41 19.88 15.09
C SER A 13 -3.92 19.87 14.76
N ALA A 14 -3.13 19.14 15.54
CA ALA A 14 -1.74 18.87 15.20
C ALA A 14 -1.68 17.79 14.12
N THR A 15 -1.61 18.19 12.85
CA THR A 15 -1.18 17.32 11.75
C THR A 15 0.26 16.88 12.02
N SER A 16 0.46 15.58 12.27
CA SER A 16 1.80 15.01 12.46
C SER A 16 2.55 15.04 11.13
N SER A 17 3.47 15.99 10.98
CA SER A 17 4.36 16.07 9.82
C SER A 17 5.31 14.87 9.82
N LEU A 18 5.15 14.00 8.83
CA LEU A 18 6.07 12.89 8.54
C LEU A 18 7.29 13.44 7.81
N THR A 19 8.21 14.07 8.53
CA THR A 19 9.53 14.40 7.99
C THR A 19 10.44 13.16 8.03
N PRO A 20 11.14 12.82 6.93
CA PRO A 20 12.13 11.74 6.93
C PRO A 20 13.25 12.03 7.92
N ALA A 21 13.60 11.04 8.76
CA ALA A 21 14.67 11.20 9.74
C ALA A 21 16.05 11.11 9.06
N THR A 22 16.84 12.18 9.13
CA THR A 22 18.27 12.16 8.80
C THR A 22 19.06 11.69 10.03
N ASN A 23 19.53 10.45 10.06
CA ASN A 23 20.48 10.03 11.10
C ASN A 23 21.84 10.68 10.84
N GLY A 24 22.18 11.72 11.60
CA GLY A 24 23.46 12.42 11.49
C GLY A 24 24.57 11.87 12.38
N SER A 25 25.82 12.02 11.94
CA SER A 25 27.00 12.18 12.80
C SER A 25 27.97 13.21 12.20
N ASN A 26 28.50 14.07 13.07
CA ASN A 26 29.26 15.30 12.82
C ASN A 26 30.55 15.19 11.99
N GLY A 27 30.83 16.25 11.22
CA GLY A 27 32.15 16.61 10.69
C GLY A 27 32.11 17.78 9.70
N SER A 28 32.54 18.97 10.16
CA SER A 28 32.98 20.18 9.42
C SER A 28 32.27 20.60 8.12
N GLY A 29 31.58 21.74 8.17
CA GLY A 29 31.79 22.86 7.23
C GLY A 29 31.37 22.74 5.76
N GLU A 30 30.82 21.62 5.32
CA GLU A 30 30.16 21.51 4.00
C GLU A 30 28.64 21.45 4.20
N VAL A 31 27.89 22.12 3.32
CA VAL A 31 26.43 21.93 3.22
C VAL A 31 26.22 20.49 2.73
N ASN A 32 26.23 19.57 3.69
CA ASN A 32 25.95 18.17 3.46
C ASN A 32 24.44 18.12 3.18
N ILE A 33 24.06 18.17 1.89
CA ILE A 33 22.70 17.83 1.47
C ILE A 33 22.56 16.35 1.83
N GLY A 34 22.14 16.08 3.07
CA GLY A 34 22.19 14.76 3.67
C GLY A 34 21.43 13.77 2.80
N LEU A 35 22.18 12.94 2.07
CA LEU A 35 21.61 11.80 1.35
C LEU A 35 20.90 10.91 2.37
N LEU A 36 19.60 10.68 2.14
CA LEU A 36 18.85 9.69 2.88
C LEU A 36 19.50 8.33 2.63
N GLN A 37 20.04 7.74 3.70
CA GLN A 37 20.57 6.40 3.62
C GLN A 37 19.43 5.40 3.49
N ILE A 38 19.63 4.36 2.67
CA ILE A 38 18.69 3.23 2.61
C ILE A 38 18.55 2.65 4.03
N PRO A 39 17.33 2.59 4.58
CA PRO A 39 17.14 2.12 5.95
C PRO A 39 17.52 0.65 6.09
N GLN A 40 18.08 0.29 7.24
CA GLN A 40 18.43 -1.09 7.56
C GLN A 40 17.33 -1.73 8.41
N LYS A 41 16.72 -2.81 7.90
CA LYS A 41 15.57 -3.50 8.53
C LYS A 41 15.77 -3.85 10.00
N ARG A 42 17.01 -4.17 10.40
CA ARG A 42 17.34 -4.55 11.79
C ARG A 42 16.93 -3.49 12.83
N PHE A 43 16.87 -2.21 12.44
CA PHE A 43 16.50 -1.10 13.33
C PHE A 43 14.99 -0.83 13.37
N TYR A 44 14.20 -1.50 12.53
CA TYR A 44 12.75 -1.29 12.39
C TYR A 44 11.95 -2.55 12.77
N ARG A 45 12.60 -3.53 13.41
CA ARG A 45 11.97 -4.82 13.76
C ARG A 45 10.88 -4.62 14.80
N GLN A 46 9.66 -4.99 14.42
CA GLN A 46 8.52 -5.18 15.30
C GLN A 46 8.01 -6.62 15.16
N ARG A 47 7.26 -7.13 16.14
CA ARG A 47 6.60 -8.44 16.04
C ARG A 47 5.80 -8.53 14.74
N ALA A 48 5.87 -9.69 14.08
CA ALA A 48 5.20 -9.92 12.80
C ALA A 48 3.67 -9.73 12.89
N HIS A 49 3.10 -10.10 14.03
CA HIS A 49 1.67 -10.09 14.27
C HIS A 49 1.25 -8.80 15.00
N ALA A 50 0.30 -8.07 14.42
CA ALA A 50 -0.40 -6.98 15.07
C ALA A 50 -1.84 -7.43 15.43
N ASN A 51 -2.39 -6.88 16.52
CA ASN A 51 -3.79 -7.11 16.83
C ASN A 51 -4.64 -6.17 15.96
N VAL A 52 -5.34 -6.73 14.98
CA VAL A 52 -6.22 -6.01 14.03
C VAL A 52 -7.51 -5.49 14.66
N PHE A 53 -7.86 -5.95 15.86
CA PHE A 53 -9.10 -5.54 16.54
C PHE A 53 -8.91 -4.35 17.48
N VAL A 54 -7.68 -4.05 17.90
CA VAL A 54 -7.41 -2.88 18.74
C VAL A 54 -7.46 -1.63 17.87
N ASP A 55 -8.09 -0.58 18.39
CA ASP A 55 -8.02 0.74 17.79
C ASP A 55 -6.62 1.29 18.02
N HIS A 56 -5.82 1.21 16.96
CA HIS A 56 -4.59 1.95 16.87
C HIS A 56 -4.97 3.41 16.57
N GLU A 57 -4.26 4.39 17.13
CA GLU A 57 -4.31 5.77 16.63
C GLU A 57 -3.80 5.76 15.19
N LEU A 58 -4.73 5.54 14.26
CA LEU A 58 -4.54 5.53 12.81
C LEU A 58 -5.30 6.73 12.28
N ASP A 59 -4.61 7.52 11.48
CA ASP A 59 -5.25 8.56 10.69
C ASP A 59 -5.81 7.91 9.43
N TYR A 60 -7.08 8.14 9.14
CA TYR A 60 -7.75 7.67 7.93
C TYR A 60 -8.76 8.73 7.49
N PRO A 61 -8.91 8.93 6.17
CA PRO A 61 -9.82 9.93 5.65
C PRO A 61 -11.27 9.54 5.96
N LYS A 62 -12.15 10.53 6.12
CA LYS A 62 -13.58 10.25 6.36
C LYS A 62 -14.25 9.60 5.15
N SER A 63 -13.78 9.93 3.95
CA SER A 63 -14.22 9.36 2.69
C SER A 63 -13.06 9.35 1.68
N PRO A 64 -13.12 8.56 0.59
CA PRO A 64 -12.08 8.55 -0.43
C PRO A 64 -11.77 9.94 -1.02
N ALA A 65 -12.79 10.79 -1.17
CA ALA A 65 -12.65 12.14 -1.69
C ALA A 65 -11.87 13.08 -0.75
N GLU A 66 -11.80 12.77 0.55
CA GLU A 66 -11.01 13.53 1.53
C GLU A 66 -9.55 13.03 1.64
N MET A 67 -9.15 12.01 0.87
CA MET A 67 -7.79 11.50 0.90
C MET A 67 -6.84 12.40 0.10
N ASP A 68 -5.87 13.01 0.79
CA ASP A 68 -4.81 13.78 0.13
C ASP A 68 -3.66 12.86 -0.34
N TRP A 69 -3.63 12.62 -1.65
CA TRP A 69 -2.61 11.82 -2.30
C TRP A 69 -1.30 12.57 -2.58
N SER A 70 -1.24 13.90 -2.40
CA SER A 70 -0.07 14.73 -2.72
C SER A 70 1.17 14.39 -1.90
N PHE A 71 1.00 14.06 -0.62
CA PHE A 71 2.11 13.57 0.22
C PHE A 71 2.69 12.23 -0.24
N HIS A 72 1.86 11.39 -0.86
CA HIS A 72 2.26 10.05 -1.28
C HIS A 72 2.91 10.06 -2.68
N TYR A 73 2.38 10.87 -3.59
CA TYR A 73 2.76 10.92 -5.00
C TYR A 73 2.94 12.37 -5.49
N PRO A 74 3.90 13.12 -4.93
CA PRO A 74 4.06 14.56 -5.19
C PRO A 74 4.41 14.90 -6.66
N LYS A 75 4.85 13.92 -7.45
CA LYS A 75 5.04 14.08 -8.91
C LYS A 75 3.71 14.19 -9.68
N PHE A 76 2.62 13.66 -9.12
CA PHE A 76 1.35 13.50 -9.81
C PHE A 76 0.21 14.34 -9.22
N PHE A 77 0.36 14.85 -8.00
CA PHE A 77 -0.63 15.70 -7.34
C PHE A 77 0.05 16.91 -6.71
N SER A 78 -0.52 18.08 -6.93
CA SER A 78 -0.12 19.33 -6.28
C SER A 78 -0.69 19.38 -4.86
N HIS A 79 0.10 19.85 -3.91
CA HIS A 79 -0.39 20.08 -2.54
C HIS A 79 -1.40 21.24 -2.53
N PRO A 80 -2.51 21.18 -1.76
CA PRO A 80 -3.53 22.23 -1.73
C PRO A 80 -2.97 23.64 -1.48
N ASP A 81 -2.00 23.76 -0.56
CA ASP A 81 -1.35 25.04 -0.21
C ASP A 81 -0.37 25.58 -1.28
N GLN A 82 -0.11 24.83 -2.36
CA GLN A 82 0.77 25.22 -3.47
C GLN A 82 -0.01 25.51 -4.76
N ALA A 83 -1.34 25.50 -4.73
CA ALA A 83 -2.14 25.89 -5.88
C ALA A 83 -2.01 27.40 -6.12
N GLU A 84 -1.27 27.78 -7.16
CA GLU A 84 -1.25 29.16 -7.66
C GLU A 84 -2.70 29.57 -8.04
N PRO A 85 -3.16 30.77 -7.66
CA PRO A 85 -4.55 31.20 -7.85
C PRO A 85 -5.02 31.33 -9.31
N ASP A 86 -4.13 31.15 -10.30
CA ASP A 86 -4.40 31.44 -11.72
C ASP A 86 -4.32 30.22 -12.67
N ALA A 87 -4.45 28.99 -12.18
CA ALA A 87 -4.48 27.79 -13.04
C ALA A 87 -5.83 27.55 -13.78
N SER A 88 -6.61 28.59 -14.06
CA SER A 88 -7.89 28.51 -14.78
C SER A 88 -7.75 28.57 -16.31
N SER A 89 -6.56 28.26 -16.85
CA SER A 89 -6.30 28.29 -18.31
C SER A 89 -5.76 26.96 -18.88
N ALA A 90 -6.11 25.82 -18.28
CA ALA A 90 -5.98 24.55 -18.99
C ALA A 90 -7.17 24.40 -19.97
N SER A 91 -6.87 24.40 -21.27
CA SER A 91 -7.83 24.17 -22.35
C SER A 91 -8.59 22.86 -22.17
N ALA A 92 -9.90 22.87 -22.45
CA ALA A 92 -10.84 21.75 -22.31
C ALA A 92 -10.57 20.54 -23.23
N ASP A 93 -9.46 20.50 -23.98
CA ASP A 93 -9.14 19.48 -24.99
C ASP A 93 -8.16 18.39 -24.52
N GLU A 94 -7.65 18.46 -23.29
CA GLU A 94 -6.98 17.31 -22.65
C GLU A 94 -7.70 17.01 -21.34
N ALA A 95 -8.73 16.18 -21.40
CA ALA A 95 -9.26 15.51 -20.21
C ALA A 95 -8.17 14.55 -19.70
N GLN A 96 -7.14 15.10 -19.07
CA GLN A 96 -6.11 14.32 -18.42
C GLN A 96 -6.78 13.64 -17.24
N THR A 97 -7.14 12.37 -17.43
CA THR A 97 -7.72 11.54 -16.38
C THR A 97 -6.84 11.67 -15.16
N GLN A 98 -7.37 12.26 -14.09
CA GLN A 98 -6.62 12.47 -12.86
C GLN A 98 -6.03 11.14 -12.42
N LYS A 99 -4.70 11.09 -12.23
CA LYS A 99 -4.03 9.87 -11.76
C LYS A 99 -4.68 9.46 -10.43
N GLN A 100 -4.85 8.17 -10.23
CA GLN A 100 -5.40 7.60 -9.02
C GLN A 100 -4.61 6.35 -8.64
N VAL A 101 -4.62 5.99 -7.36
CA VAL A 101 -4.09 4.69 -6.92
C VAL A 101 -4.92 3.60 -7.56
N GLU A 102 -4.27 2.70 -8.29
CA GLU A 102 -4.94 1.58 -8.96
C GLU A 102 -4.61 0.24 -8.30
N TRP A 103 -3.45 0.11 -7.65
CA TRP A 103 -3.00 -1.14 -7.06
C TRP A 103 -2.80 -1.01 -5.55
N ALA A 104 -3.28 -2.00 -4.79
CA ALA A 104 -3.13 -2.03 -3.32
C ALA A 104 -2.45 -3.33 -2.84
N ASP A 105 -1.33 -3.18 -2.14
CA ASP A 105 -0.62 -4.28 -1.45
C ASP A 105 -1.01 -4.32 0.02
N VAL A 106 -1.96 -5.21 0.37
CA VAL A 106 -2.56 -5.26 1.71
C VAL A 106 -1.70 -6.12 2.63
N GLY A 107 -1.19 -5.49 3.70
CA GLY A 107 -0.19 -6.12 4.56
C GLY A 107 1.18 -6.18 3.90
N CYS A 108 1.60 -5.10 3.22
CA CYS A 108 2.77 -5.07 2.35
C CYS A 108 4.12 -5.40 3.02
N GLY A 109 4.16 -5.50 4.36
CA GLY A 109 5.38 -5.77 5.11
C GLY A 109 6.45 -4.72 4.79
N PHE A 110 7.66 -5.19 4.47
CA PHE A 110 8.78 -4.32 4.11
C PHE A 110 8.74 -3.78 2.65
N GLY A 111 7.57 -3.81 2.00
CA GLY A 111 7.32 -3.20 0.71
C GLY A 111 8.04 -3.88 -0.46
N GLY A 112 8.35 -5.16 -0.33
CA GLY A 112 9.12 -5.90 -1.35
C GLY A 112 8.46 -5.90 -2.72
N LEU A 113 7.14 -6.11 -2.76
CA LEU A 113 6.35 -6.11 -3.98
C LEU A 113 6.36 -4.74 -4.66
N LEU A 114 6.02 -3.69 -3.92
CA LEU A 114 5.97 -2.32 -4.42
C LEU A 114 7.30 -1.92 -5.09
N MET A 115 8.42 -2.22 -4.43
CA MET A 115 9.74 -1.89 -4.96
C MET A 115 10.14 -2.74 -6.19
N ALA A 116 9.56 -3.93 -6.36
CA ALA A 116 9.77 -4.71 -7.58
C ALA A 116 8.91 -4.17 -8.73
N LEU A 117 7.63 -3.91 -8.47
CA LEU A 117 6.66 -3.49 -9.48
C LEU A 117 6.82 -2.04 -9.94
N ALA A 118 7.33 -1.15 -9.09
CA ALA A 118 7.50 0.28 -9.38
C ALA A 118 8.16 0.55 -10.76
N PRO A 119 9.35 -0.01 -11.07
CA PRO A 119 9.99 0.19 -12.37
C PRO A 119 9.33 -0.58 -13.53
N MET A 120 8.58 -1.65 -13.24
CA MET A 120 7.91 -2.45 -14.26
C MET A 120 6.64 -1.77 -14.78
N PHE A 121 5.98 -0.96 -13.93
CA PHE A 121 4.73 -0.28 -14.25
C PHE A 121 4.79 1.20 -13.83
N PRO A 122 5.69 2.00 -14.43
CA PRO A 122 6.02 3.35 -13.96
C PRO A 122 4.84 4.33 -13.97
N ASP A 123 3.81 4.05 -14.78
CA ASP A 123 2.62 4.90 -14.91
C ASP A 123 1.47 4.52 -13.97
N THR A 124 1.60 3.42 -13.23
CA THR A 124 0.56 2.92 -12.32
C THR A 124 0.89 3.26 -10.88
N LEU A 125 -0.01 3.98 -10.21
CA LEU A 125 0.15 4.30 -8.79
C LEU A 125 -0.23 3.10 -7.90
N MET A 126 0.66 2.75 -6.97
CA MET A 126 0.51 1.59 -6.08
C MET A 126 0.72 1.96 -4.62
N LEU A 127 -0.19 1.53 -3.75
CA LEU A 127 -0.15 1.81 -2.33
C LEU A 127 0.05 0.52 -1.51
N GLY A 128 1.08 0.51 -0.67
CA GLY A 128 1.19 -0.45 0.42
C GLY A 128 0.34 -0.04 1.62
N MET A 129 -0.42 -0.96 2.19
CA MET A 129 -1.14 -0.76 3.45
C MET A 129 -0.53 -1.67 4.52
N GLU A 130 0.05 -1.10 5.57
CA GLU A 130 0.67 -1.86 6.66
C GLU A 130 0.25 -1.30 8.01
N ILE A 131 -0.08 -2.15 8.97
CA ILE A 131 -0.61 -1.71 10.27
C ILE A 131 0.50 -1.36 11.27
N ARG A 132 1.69 -1.96 11.11
CA ARG A 132 2.83 -1.82 12.03
C ARG A 132 3.63 -0.55 11.75
N MET A 133 3.58 0.39 12.70
CA MET A 133 4.24 1.70 12.60
C MET A 133 5.73 1.61 12.21
N SER A 134 6.52 0.74 12.84
CA SER A 134 7.95 0.67 12.53
C SER A 134 8.21 0.13 11.12
N VAL A 135 7.35 -0.76 10.63
CA VAL A 135 7.46 -1.36 9.30
C VAL A 135 7.01 -0.36 8.24
N THR A 136 5.89 0.33 8.45
CA THR A 136 5.48 1.45 7.58
C THR A 136 6.58 2.50 7.50
N LYS A 137 7.15 2.93 8.64
CA LYS A 137 8.25 3.91 8.65
C LYS A 137 9.46 3.44 7.84
N TYR A 138 9.85 2.17 7.98
CA TYR A 138 10.92 1.60 7.16
C TYR A 138 10.63 1.73 5.67
N VAL A 139 9.41 1.40 5.24
CA VAL A 139 9.03 1.46 3.82
C VAL A 139 8.98 2.89 3.33
N THR A 140 8.46 3.83 4.13
CA THR A 140 8.49 5.27 3.83
C THR A 140 9.92 5.76 3.61
N ASP A 141 10.83 5.48 4.55
CA ASP A 141 12.24 5.90 4.46
C ASP A 141 12.94 5.23 3.26
N ARG A 142 12.60 3.97 2.96
CA ARG A 142 13.16 3.23 1.82
C ARG A 142 12.73 3.85 0.49
N ILE A 143 11.46 4.20 0.35
CA ILE A 143 10.92 4.83 -0.86
C ILE A 143 11.57 6.21 -1.03
N ALA A 144 11.62 7.02 0.03
CA ALA A 144 12.23 8.36 -0.01
C ALA A 144 13.71 8.32 -0.41
N ALA A 145 14.51 7.44 0.24
CA ALA A 145 15.92 7.25 -0.11
C ALA A 145 16.10 6.77 -1.56
N THR A 146 15.24 5.86 -2.03
CA THR A 146 15.32 5.36 -3.41
C THR A 146 14.98 6.46 -4.43
N ARG A 147 13.92 7.24 -4.19
CA ARG A 147 13.54 8.38 -5.04
C ARG A 147 14.66 9.42 -5.11
N GLN A 148 15.25 9.79 -3.97
CA GLN A 148 16.35 10.75 -3.92
C GLN A 148 17.58 10.22 -4.69
N TYR A 149 17.95 8.96 -4.48
CA TYR A 149 19.04 8.32 -5.22
C TYR A 149 18.79 8.36 -6.74
N GLN A 150 17.60 7.98 -7.19
CA GLN A 150 17.22 7.97 -8.60
C GLN A 150 17.25 9.38 -9.21
N SER A 151 16.79 10.41 -8.48
CA SER A 151 16.84 11.80 -8.95
C SER A 151 18.26 12.37 -9.11
N MET A 152 19.23 11.81 -8.37
CA MET A 152 20.63 12.24 -8.41
C MET A 152 21.45 11.51 -9.48
N LEU A 153 20.93 10.41 -10.04
CA LEU A 153 21.60 9.71 -11.13
C LEU A 153 21.60 10.58 -12.41
N PRO A 154 22.65 10.55 -13.24
CA PRO A 154 22.61 11.15 -14.57
C PRO A 154 21.43 10.60 -15.41
N PRO A 155 20.85 11.39 -16.34
CA PRO A 155 19.76 10.93 -17.21
C PRO A 155 20.06 9.62 -17.94
N ASP A 156 21.30 9.45 -18.43
CA ASP A 156 21.73 8.28 -19.19
C ASP A 156 22.33 7.16 -18.33
N SER A 157 22.19 7.24 -16.99
CA SER A 157 22.71 6.22 -16.10
C SER A 157 22.00 4.88 -16.31
N PRO A 158 22.72 3.76 -16.51
CA PRO A 158 22.10 2.44 -16.63
C PRO A 158 21.48 1.95 -15.31
N GLN A 159 21.73 2.62 -14.19
CA GLN A 159 21.10 2.35 -12.89
C GLN A 159 19.77 3.10 -12.70
N ARG A 160 19.48 4.08 -13.57
CA ARG A 160 18.22 4.82 -13.53
C ARG A 160 17.08 3.88 -13.93
N GLN A 161 16.03 3.87 -13.13
CA GLN A 161 14.88 2.99 -13.29
C GLN A 161 13.69 3.78 -13.84
N PRO A 162 12.87 3.19 -14.72
CA PRO A 162 11.64 3.82 -15.19
C PRO A 162 10.76 4.29 -14.02
N GLY A 163 10.19 5.49 -14.15
CA GLY A 163 9.32 6.09 -13.13
C GLY A 163 10.02 6.53 -11.84
N GLU A 164 11.29 6.17 -11.61
CA GLU A 164 12.11 6.60 -10.46
C GLU A 164 11.44 6.35 -9.10
N TYR A 165 10.60 5.31 -9.02
CA TYR A 165 9.81 4.95 -7.83
C TYR A 165 8.84 6.04 -7.36
N GLN A 166 8.48 7.00 -8.22
CA GLN A 166 7.53 8.07 -7.92
C GLN A 166 6.08 7.56 -7.84
N ASN A 167 5.84 6.35 -8.35
CA ASN A 167 4.53 5.72 -8.47
C ASN A 167 4.18 4.77 -7.31
N VAL A 168 5.04 4.64 -6.28
CA VAL A 168 4.77 3.77 -5.12
C VAL A 168 4.82 4.52 -3.81
N SER A 169 3.89 4.22 -2.90
CA SER A 169 3.88 4.76 -1.56
C SER A 169 3.40 3.73 -0.54
N VAL A 170 3.43 4.09 0.74
CA VAL A 170 2.93 3.25 1.83
C VAL A 170 2.13 4.11 2.80
N ILE A 171 1.07 3.53 3.37
CA ILE A 171 0.28 4.14 4.43
C ILE A 171 0.18 3.20 5.64
N ARG A 172 0.14 3.81 6.83
CA ARG A 172 -0.13 3.05 8.06
C ARG A 172 -1.64 2.87 8.16
N ALA A 173 -2.16 1.69 7.85
CA ALA A 173 -3.59 1.47 7.81
C ALA A 173 -3.99 0.07 8.27
N ASN A 174 -5.19 -0.03 8.84
CA ASN A 174 -5.87 -1.30 9.05
C ASN A 174 -6.85 -1.55 7.90
N ALA A 175 -6.38 -2.28 6.88
CA ALA A 175 -7.19 -2.60 5.71
C ALA A 175 -8.45 -3.42 6.02
N MET A 176 -8.53 -4.10 7.18
CA MET A 176 -9.75 -4.79 7.60
C MET A 176 -10.88 -3.85 8.06
N LYS A 177 -10.54 -2.60 8.41
CA LYS A 177 -11.51 -1.63 8.94
C LYS A 177 -11.78 -0.47 7.98
N HIS A 178 -10.78 -0.07 7.19
CA HIS A 178 -10.80 1.24 6.54
C HIS A 178 -10.50 1.21 5.05
N ILE A 179 -10.50 0.05 4.38
CA ILE A 179 -10.14 0.01 2.94
C ILE A 179 -11.09 0.87 2.09
N GLY A 180 -12.40 0.85 2.38
CA GLY A 180 -13.40 1.70 1.73
C GLY A 180 -13.32 3.19 2.09
N ASN A 181 -12.54 3.58 3.12
CA ASN A 181 -12.26 4.98 3.39
C ASN A 181 -11.21 5.54 2.43
N PHE A 182 -10.28 4.72 1.94
CA PHE A 182 -9.18 5.16 1.07
C PHE A 182 -9.53 5.13 -0.41
N PHE A 183 -10.41 4.23 -0.84
CA PHE A 183 -10.64 3.97 -2.26
C PHE A 183 -12.11 4.12 -2.64
N GLU A 184 -12.35 4.76 -3.78
CA GLU A 184 -13.67 4.83 -4.39
C GLU A 184 -14.13 3.47 -4.92
N LYS A 185 -15.42 3.37 -5.26
CA LYS A 185 -16.00 2.19 -5.88
C LYS A 185 -15.29 1.89 -7.19
N GLY A 186 -14.72 0.68 -7.33
CA GLY A 186 -14.02 0.26 -8.54
C GLY A 186 -12.74 1.05 -8.84
N GLN A 187 -12.18 1.76 -7.87
CA GLN A 187 -10.93 2.49 -8.07
C GLN A 187 -9.76 1.55 -8.39
N LEU A 188 -9.67 0.41 -7.70
CA LEU A 188 -8.54 -0.51 -7.85
C LEU A 188 -8.71 -1.42 -9.06
N SER A 189 -7.61 -1.73 -9.74
CA SER A 189 -7.51 -2.80 -10.75
C SER A 189 -6.77 -4.03 -10.23
N LYS A 190 -5.94 -3.90 -9.19
CA LYS A 190 -5.26 -5.04 -8.55
C LYS A 190 -5.21 -4.90 -7.03
N ILE A 191 -5.41 -6.00 -6.33
CA ILE A 191 -5.24 -6.09 -4.87
C ILE A 191 -4.45 -7.34 -4.51
N PHE A 192 -3.49 -7.20 -3.61
CA PHE A 192 -2.55 -8.27 -3.25
C PHE A 192 -2.69 -8.65 -1.76
N PHE A 193 -2.74 -9.95 -1.50
CA PHE A 193 -2.69 -10.55 -0.17
C PHE A 193 -1.55 -11.57 -0.12
N LEU A 194 -0.34 -11.11 0.21
CA LEU A 194 0.88 -11.91 0.11
C LEU A 194 1.38 -12.32 1.49
N PHE A 195 1.44 -13.62 1.73
CA PHE A 195 1.84 -14.26 2.98
C PHE A 195 1.09 -13.69 4.21
N PRO A 196 -0.25 -13.55 4.15
CA PRO A 196 -1.02 -13.02 5.29
C PRO A 196 -0.91 -13.94 6.51
N ASP A 197 -1.12 -13.39 7.71
CA ASP A 197 -1.09 -14.18 8.94
C ASP A 197 -2.15 -15.29 8.92
N PRO A 198 -1.76 -16.57 9.05
CA PRO A 198 -2.69 -17.70 8.99
C PRO A 198 -3.63 -17.79 10.18
N HIS A 199 -3.31 -17.15 11.31
CA HIS A 199 -4.10 -17.20 12.54
C HIS A 199 -4.62 -18.61 12.89
N PHE A 200 -3.71 -19.58 13.03
CA PHE A 200 -3.99 -21.02 13.16
C PHE A 200 -5.03 -21.43 14.22
N LYS A 201 -5.21 -20.65 15.28
CA LYS A 201 -6.15 -20.99 16.35
C LYS A 201 -7.58 -20.65 15.90
N ASN A 202 -8.53 -21.59 15.97
CA ASN A 202 -9.94 -21.38 15.57
C ASN A 202 -10.53 -20.05 16.07
N ARG A 203 -10.34 -19.72 17.35
CA ARG A 203 -10.80 -18.45 17.95
C ARG A 203 -10.26 -17.17 17.29
N LYS A 204 -9.17 -17.27 16.53
CA LYS A 204 -8.49 -16.17 15.83
C LYS A 204 -8.79 -16.14 14.33
N GLN A 205 -9.56 -17.07 13.79
CA GLN A 205 -9.85 -17.11 12.36
C GLN A 205 -10.60 -15.87 11.86
N LYS A 206 -11.36 -15.19 12.72
CA LYS A 206 -11.99 -13.89 12.43
C LYS A 206 -10.98 -12.78 12.09
N ALA A 207 -9.71 -12.95 12.44
CA ALA A 207 -8.64 -12.01 12.13
C ALA A 207 -7.99 -12.27 10.76
N ARG A 208 -8.38 -13.34 10.04
CA ARG A 208 -7.89 -13.60 8.70
C ARG A 208 -8.36 -12.49 7.75
N ILE A 209 -7.49 -12.11 6.82
CA ILE A 209 -7.78 -11.02 5.88
C ILE A 209 -8.85 -11.41 4.83
N ILE A 210 -9.02 -12.71 4.58
CA ILE A 210 -10.09 -13.22 3.71
C ILE A 210 -11.22 -13.80 4.57
N THR A 211 -12.33 -13.07 4.62
CA THR A 211 -13.61 -13.46 5.24
C THR A 211 -14.77 -12.93 4.40
N PRO A 212 -15.99 -13.48 4.51
CA PRO A 212 -17.12 -13.05 3.68
C PRO A 212 -17.41 -11.54 3.75
N GLY A 213 -17.35 -10.94 4.94
CA GLY A 213 -17.58 -9.49 5.11
C GLY A 213 -16.53 -8.64 4.43
N LEU A 214 -15.26 -9.04 4.52
CA LEU A 214 -14.15 -8.31 3.86
C LEU A 214 -14.16 -8.50 2.34
N LEU A 215 -14.62 -9.65 1.84
CA LEU A 215 -14.74 -9.86 0.39
C LEU A 215 -15.73 -8.88 -0.27
N ALA A 216 -16.80 -8.49 0.42
CA ALA A 216 -17.71 -7.46 -0.06
C ALA A 216 -17.03 -6.09 -0.18
N GLU A 217 -16.24 -5.70 0.82
CA GLU A 217 -15.43 -4.47 0.80
C GLU A 217 -14.40 -4.50 -0.36
N TYR A 218 -13.73 -5.64 -0.56
CA TYR A 218 -12.75 -5.81 -1.64
C TYR A 218 -13.42 -5.77 -3.01
N ALA A 219 -14.59 -6.38 -3.18
CA ALA A 219 -15.37 -6.31 -4.42
C ALA A 219 -15.93 -4.90 -4.71
N TYR A 220 -16.16 -4.10 -3.67
CA TYR A 220 -16.57 -2.70 -3.81
C TYR A 220 -15.43 -1.83 -4.35
N VAL A 221 -14.23 -1.91 -3.79
CA VAL A 221 -13.08 -1.09 -4.22
C VAL A 221 -12.40 -1.59 -5.49
N LEU A 222 -12.55 -2.88 -5.84
CA LEU A 222 -11.96 -3.50 -7.04
C LEU A 222 -12.95 -3.44 -8.22
N ARG A 223 -12.51 -2.92 -9.37
CA ARG A 223 -13.34 -2.80 -10.58
C ARG A 223 -13.68 -4.16 -11.21
N PRO A 224 -14.79 -4.27 -11.95
CA PRO A 224 -14.99 -5.35 -12.92
C PRO A 224 -13.74 -5.63 -13.76
N GLY A 225 -13.35 -6.90 -13.87
CA GLY A 225 -12.14 -7.34 -14.55
C GLY A 225 -10.83 -7.18 -13.74
N GLY A 226 -10.86 -6.47 -12.61
CA GLY A 226 -9.72 -6.37 -11.69
C GLY A 226 -9.33 -7.72 -11.09
N ILE A 227 -8.09 -7.85 -10.60
CA ILE A 227 -7.55 -9.13 -10.11
C ILE A 227 -7.15 -9.04 -8.64
N LEU A 228 -7.61 -10.02 -7.86
CA LEU A 228 -7.19 -10.28 -6.50
C LEU A 228 -6.15 -11.41 -6.51
N TYR A 229 -4.95 -11.11 -6.02
CA TYR A 229 -3.84 -12.06 -5.95
C TYR A 229 -3.65 -12.54 -4.51
N THR A 230 -3.59 -13.87 -4.31
CA THR A 230 -3.22 -14.46 -3.02
C THR A 230 -2.01 -15.36 -3.16
N VAL A 231 -1.06 -15.25 -2.24
CA VAL A 231 0.09 -16.15 -2.12
C VAL A 231 0.32 -16.48 -0.65
N THR A 232 0.55 -17.74 -0.29
CA THR A 232 0.88 -18.14 1.08
C THR A 232 1.72 -19.41 1.11
N ASP A 233 2.54 -19.57 2.15
CA ASP A 233 3.27 -20.81 2.45
C ASP A 233 2.48 -21.79 3.33
N VAL A 234 1.24 -21.45 3.69
CA VAL A 234 0.38 -22.26 4.56
C VAL A 234 -0.79 -22.83 3.78
N LYS A 235 -0.78 -24.15 3.53
CA LYS A 235 -1.82 -24.84 2.76
C LYS A 235 -3.23 -24.63 3.32
N ASP A 236 -3.42 -24.78 4.63
CA ASP A 236 -4.72 -24.55 5.29
C ASP A 236 -5.25 -23.12 5.10
N LEU A 237 -4.35 -22.14 5.01
CA LEU A 237 -4.74 -20.75 4.75
C LEU A 237 -5.10 -20.58 3.27
N HIS A 238 -4.35 -21.18 2.36
CA HIS A 238 -4.67 -21.20 0.93
C HIS A 238 -6.07 -21.79 0.68
N GLU A 239 -6.36 -22.96 1.23
CA GLU A 239 -7.66 -23.62 1.10
C GLU A 239 -8.78 -22.77 1.70
N TRP A 240 -8.54 -22.11 2.84
CA TRP A 240 -9.48 -21.16 3.42
C TRP A 240 -9.76 -19.98 2.48
N MET A 241 -8.72 -19.34 1.95
CA MET A 241 -8.89 -18.18 1.08
C MET A 241 -9.64 -18.57 -0.19
N ALA A 242 -9.25 -19.68 -0.81
CA ALA A 242 -9.89 -20.21 -2.00
C ALA A 242 -11.36 -20.57 -1.75
N LEU A 243 -11.70 -21.22 -0.62
CA LEU A 243 -13.08 -21.55 -0.27
C LEU A 243 -13.97 -20.30 -0.21
N HIS A 244 -13.52 -19.26 0.50
CA HIS A 244 -14.33 -18.05 0.69
C HIS A 244 -14.45 -17.23 -0.59
N LEU A 245 -13.37 -17.15 -1.38
CA LEU A 245 -13.39 -16.46 -2.67
C LEU A 245 -14.31 -17.18 -3.67
N ASN A 246 -14.24 -18.51 -3.77
CA ASN A 246 -15.14 -19.29 -4.64
C ASN A 246 -16.62 -19.19 -4.22
N ASN A 247 -16.91 -19.01 -2.92
CA ASN A 247 -18.27 -18.85 -2.43
C ASN A 247 -18.82 -17.42 -2.59
N HIS A 248 -17.99 -16.45 -2.99
CA HIS A 248 -18.42 -15.07 -3.17
C HIS A 248 -18.81 -14.81 -4.64
N PRO A 249 -20.02 -14.29 -4.92
CA PRO A 249 -20.56 -14.23 -6.29
C PRO A 249 -19.79 -13.31 -7.23
N LEU A 250 -19.02 -12.35 -6.69
CA LEU A 250 -18.25 -11.38 -7.48
C LEU A 250 -16.79 -11.78 -7.73
N PHE A 251 -16.37 -12.99 -7.38
CA PHE A 251 -15.01 -13.47 -7.62
C PHE A 251 -15.02 -14.77 -8.41
N ILE A 252 -14.32 -14.75 -9.56
CA ILE A 252 -14.20 -15.88 -10.47
C ILE A 252 -12.75 -16.36 -10.43
N PRO A 253 -12.47 -17.64 -10.12
CA PRO A 253 -11.09 -18.14 -10.09
C PRO A 253 -10.44 -18.02 -11.47
N ILE A 254 -9.18 -17.61 -11.50
CA ILE A 254 -8.34 -17.63 -12.69
C ILE A 254 -7.45 -18.88 -12.59
N PRO A 255 -7.47 -19.80 -13.57
CA PRO A 255 -6.52 -20.91 -13.62
C PRO A 255 -5.07 -20.41 -13.54
N ASN A 256 -4.24 -21.08 -12.75
CA ASN A 256 -2.85 -20.64 -12.55
C ASN A 256 -2.04 -20.69 -13.86
N GLU A 257 -2.42 -21.56 -14.79
CA GLU A 257 -1.82 -21.72 -16.11
C GLU A 257 -2.01 -20.45 -16.97
N GLU A 258 -3.13 -19.73 -16.81
CA GLU A 258 -3.36 -18.45 -17.51
C GLU A 258 -2.42 -17.33 -17.01
N LEU A 259 -1.84 -17.50 -15.83
CA LEU A 259 -0.94 -16.53 -15.20
C LEU A 259 0.52 -17.02 -15.15
N ALA A 260 0.86 -18.10 -15.86
CA ALA A 260 2.19 -18.70 -15.81
C ALA A 260 3.31 -17.72 -16.17
N ASP A 261 3.05 -16.83 -17.14
CA ASP A 261 3.98 -15.81 -17.60
C ASP A 261 3.64 -14.40 -17.09
N ASP A 262 2.73 -14.26 -16.10
CA ASP A 262 2.39 -12.96 -15.53
C ASP A 262 3.55 -12.44 -14.64
N PRO A 263 4.27 -11.37 -15.05
CA PRO A 263 5.38 -10.84 -14.26
C PRO A 263 4.93 -10.31 -12.89
N ILE A 264 3.65 -9.95 -12.75
CA ILE A 264 3.08 -9.48 -11.49
C ILE A 264 2.95 -10.65 -10.52
N LEU A 265 2.45 -11.80 -10.98
CA LEU A 265 2.34 -12.99 -10.16
C LEU A 265 3.73 -13.49 -9.74
N GLU A 266 4.70 -13.47 -10.66
CA GLU A 266 6.06 -13.87 -10.33
C GLU A 266 6.66 -12.95 -9.27
N ALA A 267 6.53 -11.62 -9.42
CA ALA A 267 6.93 -10.67 -8.40
C ALA A 267 6.21 -10.92 -7.05
N ALA A 268 4.91 -11.21 -7.06
CA ALA A 268 4.15 -11.53 -5.85
C ALA A 268 4.69 -12.77 -5.10
N ARG A 269 5.21 -13.75 -5.83
CA ARG A 269 5.78 -14.98 -5.26
C ARG A 269 7.21 -14.80 -4.72
N THR A 270 8.02 -13.94 -5.34
CA THR A 270 9.48 -13.93 -5.10
C THR A 270 10.05 -12.61 -4.59
N SER A 271 9.36 -11.48 -4.73
CA SER A 271 9.94 -10.17 -4.38
C SER A 271 9.83 -9.81 -2.89
N THR A 272 8.83 -10.37 -2.18
CA THR A 272 8.58 -10.11 -0.76
C THR A 272 9.63 -10.79 0.14
N GLU A 273 9.80 -10.29 1.36
CA GLU A 273 10.77 -10.89 2.30
C GLU A 273 10.34 -12.30 2.73
N GLU A 274 9.05 -12.48 2.96
CA GLU A 274 8.40 -13.74 3.25
C GLU A 274 8.57 -14.71 2.08
N GLY A 275 8.32 -14.28 0.83
CA GLY A 275 8.52 -15.11 -0.36
C GLY A 275 9.97 -15.58 -0.52
N LYS A 276 10.94 -14.67 -0.34
CA LYS A 276 12.38 -15.01 -0.34
C LYS A 276 12.75 -15.97 0.79
N LYS A 277 12.14 -15.83 1.97
CA LYS A 277 12.37 -16.71 3.10
C LYS A 277 11.85 -18.12 2.83
N VAL A 278 10.65 -18.24 2.29
CA VAL A 278 10.03 -19.53 1.93
C VAL A 278 10.90 -20.27 0.93
N GLU A 279 11.40 -19.56 -0.09
CA GLU A 279 12.28 -20.14 -1.11
C GLU A 279 13.63 -20.61 -0.56
N ARG A 280 14.30 -19.81 0.29
CA ARG A 280 15.52 -20.24 0.99
C ARG A 280 15.30 -21.50 1.82
N ASN A 281 14.10 -21.67 2.37
CA ASN A 281 13.72 -22.81 3.17
C ASN A 281 13.15 -23.98 2.33
N LYS A 282 13.12 -23.85 0.99
CA LYS A 282 12.51 -24.82 0.07
C LYS A 282 11.05 -25.16 0.43
N GLY A 283 10.33 -24.17 0.96
CA GLY A 283 8.91 -24.30 1.26
C GLY A 283 8.04 -24.06 0.04
N ASP A 284 6.83 -24.60 0.07
CA ASP A 284 5.83 -24.40 -0.98
C ASP A 284 5.25 -22.99 -0.95
N LYS A 285 4.89 -22.47 -2.12
CA LYS A 285 4.17 -21.19 -2.28
C LYS A 285 2.86 -21.46 -3.00
N TRP A 286 1.78 -21.54 -2.24
CA TRP A 286 0.42 -21.76 -2.75
C TRP A 286 -0.15 -20.46 -3.30
N VAL A 287 -0.66 -20.50 -4.53
CA VAL A 287 -1.18 -19.35 -5.27
C VAL A 287 -2.64 -19.59 -5.61
N ALA A 288 -3.47 -18.55 -5.43
CA ALA A 288 -4.79 -18.48 -6.05
C ALA A 288 -5.09 -17.03 -6.46
N CYS A 289 -5.56 -16.84 -7.69
CA CYS A 289 -5.93 -15.53 -8.21
C CYS A 289 -7.40 -15.54 -8.65
N PHE A 290 -8.09 -14.42 -8.46
CA PHE A 290 -9.51 -14.29 -8.76
C PHE A 290 -9.77 -13.00 -9.52
N ARG A 291 -10.54 -13.10 -10.60
CA ARG A 291 -11.05 -11.96 -11.37
C ARG A 291 -12.32 -11.47 -10.71
N ARG A 292 -12.44 -10.15 -10.54
CA ARG A 292 -13.66 -9.50 -10.09
C ARG A 292 -14.68 -9.54 -11.22
N ALA A 293 -15.83 -10.19 -10.99
CA ALA A 293 -16.90 -10.34 -11.99
C ALA A 293 -17.57 -9.00 -12.33
N GLU A 294 -18.47 -8.95 -13.32
CA GLU A 294 -19.37 -7.80 -13.48
C GLU A 294 -20.34 -7.68 -12.30
N ASN A 295 -20.90 -6.48 -12.08
CA ASN A 295 -22.05 -6.38 -11.19
C ASN A 295 -23.23 -7.13 -11.82
N PRO A 296 -24.09 -7.80 -11.03
CA PRO A 296 -25.36 -8.28 -11.55
C PRO A 296 -26.10 -7.13 -12.23
N GLU A 297 -26.68 -7.37 -13.41
CA GLU A 297 -27.62 -6.41 -14.00
C GLU A 297 -28.80 -6.25 -13.03
N ASP A 298 -29.18 -4.99 -12.76
CA ASP A 298 -30.32 -4.64 -11.89
C ASP A 298 -31.66 -5.10 -12.48
#